data_AF-A0A143ZB51-F1
#
_entry.id   AF-A0A143ZB51-F1
#
_cell.length_a   1.000
_cell.length_b   1.000
_cell.length_c   1.000
_cell.angle_alpha   90.00
_cell.angle_beta   90.00
_cell.angle_gamma   90.00
#
_symmetry.space_group_name_H-M   'P 1'
#
loop_
_entity.id
_entity.type
_entity.pdbx_description
1 polymer ?
#
loop_
_entity_poly.entity_id
_entity_poly.type
_entity_poly.pdbx_seq_one_letter_code
_entity_poly.pdbx_strand_id
1 'polypeptide(L)'
;MFLGYGLIMNIYYYKIVRIDIPAFWKEIFYLVPIYFPSIVVGTLLKEIILINSWFSLFINIVFFLLITIFFMWIKGFNSYEKNLVTELLSSMKEKDSLRNEGEF
;
A
#
# COMPACT_ATOMS: atom_id res chain seq x y z
N MET A 1 -0.01 -16.14 -22.74
CA MET A 1 0.72 -15.60 -21.56
C MET A 1 -0.18 -15.56 -20.32
N PHE A 2 -1.34 -14.90 -20.34
CA PHE A 2 -2.22 -14.74 -19.17
C PHE A 2 -2.90 -16.02 -18.65
N LEU A 3 -3.38 -16.90 -19.55
CA LEU A 3 -4.04 -18.15 -19.15
C LEU A 3 -3.06 -19.14 -18.49
N GLY A 4 -1.86 -19.28 -19.06
CA GLY A 4 -0.82 -20.17 -18.53
C GLY A 4 -0.19 -19.64 -17.25
N TYR A 5 0.20 -18.36 -17.22
CA TYR A 5 0.92 -17.83 -16.06
C TYR A 5 -0.02 -17.43 -14.91
N GLY A 6 -1.24 -16.99 -15.19
CA GLY A 6 -2.21 -16.59 -14.15
C GLY A 6 -3.07 -17.74 -13.67
N LEU A 7 -3.80 -18.38 -14.58
CA LEU A 7 -4.81 -19.39 -14.21
C LEU A 7 -4.18 -20.72 -13.80
N ILE A 8 -3.21 -21.25 -14.57
CA ILE A 8 -2.58 -22.53 -14.25
C ILE A 8 -1.75 -22.41 -12.96
N MET A 9 -1.02 -21.31 -12.75
CA MET A 9 -0.26 -21.10 -11.52
C MET A 9 -1.16 -20.95 -10.29
N ASN A 10 -2.28 -20.23 -10.40
CA ASN A 10 -3.24 -20.14 -9.30
C ASN A 10 -3.81 -21.51 -8.91
N ILE A 11 -4.09 -22.37 -9.90
CA ILE A 11 -4.53 -23.75 -9.64
C ILE A 11 -3.39 -24.58 -9.01
N TYR A 12 -2.17 -24.43 -9.50
CA TYR A 12 -0.98 -25.08 -8.95
C TYR A 12 -0.72 -24.66 -7.49
N TYR A 13 -0.78 -23.37 -7.19
CA TYR A 13 -0.58 -22.85 -5.85
C TYR A 13 -1.65 -23.33 -4.88
N TYR A 14 -2.90 -23.44 -5.33
CA TYR A 14 -3.97 -23.98 -4.51
C TYR A 14 -3.81 -25.48 -4.24
N LYS A 15 -3.51 -26.28 -5.27
CA LYS A 15 -3.49 -27.75 -5.16
C LYS A 15 -2.18 -28.32 -4.62
N ILE A 16 -1.04 -27.73 -4.96
CA ILE A 16 0.29 -28.29 -4.67
C ILE A 16 0.99 -27.52 -3.56
N VAL A 17 1.05 -26.18 -3.66
CA VAL A 17 1.69 -25.35 -2.64
C VAL A 17 0.76 -25.11 -1.43
N ARG A 18 -0.53 -25.43 -1.58
CA ARG A 18 -1.59 -25.31 -0.56
C ARG A 18 -1.73 -23.89 -0.01
N ILE A 19 -1.51 -22.89 -0.86
CA ILE A 19 -1.80 -21.50 -0.54
C ILE A 19 -3.30 -21.29 -0.77
N ASP A 20 -3.96 -20.58 0.14
CA ASP A 20 -5.38 -20.27 0.04
C ASP A 20 -5.63 -19.14 -0.97
N ILE A 21 -5.57 -19.51 -2.26
CA ILE A 21 -5.80 -18.61 -3.39
C ILE A 21 -7.19 -17.94 -3.34
N PRO A 22 -8.29 -18.65 -3.00
CA PRO A 22 -9.59 -18.01 -2.81
C PRO A 22 -9.58 -16.90 -1.73
N ALA A 23 -8.95 -17.14 -0.58
CA ALA A 23 -8.82 -16.12 0.46
C ALA A 23 -7.99 -14.92 -0.02
N PHE A 24 -6.90 -15.16 -0.76
CA PHE A 24 -6.10 -14.10 -1.37
C PHE A 24 -6.92 -13.22 -2.31
N TRP A 25 -7.71 -13.81 -3.20
CA TRP A 25 -8.58 -13.04 -4.11
C TRP A 25 -9.65 -12.26 -3.34
N LYS A 26 -10.16 -12.79 -2.23
CA LYS A 26 -11.12 -12.07 -1.37
C LYS A 26 -10.52 -10.78 -0.81
N GLU A 27 -9.27 -10.83 -0.34
CA GLU A 27 -8.55 -9.63 0.12
C GLU A 27 -8.29 -8.65 -1.04
N ILE A 28 -7.93 -9.13 -2.24
CA ILE A 28 -7.81 -8.27 -3.43
C ILE A 28 -9.13 -7.55 -3.73
N PHE A 29 -10.25 -8.27 -3.74
CA PHE A 29 -11.55 -7.66 -4.01
C PHE A 29 -11.98 -6.69 -2.90
N TYR A 30 -11.55 -6.93 -1.65
CA TYR A 30 -11.76 -5.99 -0.55
C TYR A 30 -10.96 -4.70 -0.73
N LEU A 31 -9.77 -4.76 -1.37
CA LEU A 31 -8.98 -3.58 -1.71
C LEU A 31 -9.57 -2.74 -2.85
N VAL A 32 -10.29 -3.34 -3.80
CA VAL A 32 -10.87 -2.62 -4.95
C VAL A 32 -11.68 -1.36 -4.58
N PRO A 33 -12.66 -1.40 -3.65
CA PRO A 33 -13.42 -0.20 -3.27
C PRO A 33 -12.57 0.84 -2.53
N ILE A 34 -11.40 0.46 -2.00
CA ILE A 34 -10.50 1.35 -1.25
C ILE A 34 -9.69 2.26 -2.18
N TYR A 35 -9.54 1.87 -3.45
CA TYR A 35 -8.97 2.74 -4.49
C TYR A 35 -9.94 3.82 -4.97
N PHE A 36 -11.24 3.68 -4.70
CA PHE A 36 -12.24 4.67 -5.11
C PHE A 36 -11.99 6.06 -4.49
N PRO A 37 -11.70 6.19 -3.17
CA PRO A 37 -11.20 7.44 -2.58
C PRO A 37 -10.01 8.07 -3.32
N SER A 38 -9.02 7.27 -3.74
CA SER A 38 -7.86 7.80 -4.47
C SER A 38 -8.26 8.38 -5.83
N ILE A 39 -9.21 7.76 -6.53
CA ILE A 39 -9.74 8.30 -7.79
C ILE A 39 -10.43 9.65 -7.54
N VAL A 40 -11.28 9.72 -6.52
CA VAL A 40 -12.01 10.96 -6.14
C VAL A 40 -11.05 12.07 -5.76
N VAL A 41 -10.05 11.77 -4.92
CA VAL A 41 -9.01 12.72 -4.50
C VAL A 41 -8.22 13.21 -5.71
N GLY A 42 -7.82 12.30 -6.62
CA GLY A 42 -7.11 12.67 -7.84
C GLY A 42 -7.92 13.59 -8.75
N THR A 43 -9.24 13.39 -8.85
CA THR A 43 -10.12 14.29 -9.61
C THR A 43 -10.28 15.65 -8.94
N LEU A 44 -10.43 15.70 -7.61
CA LEU A 44 -10.57 16.96 -6.86
C LEU A 44 -9.28 17.80 -6.90
N LEU A 45 -8.12 17.15 -6.78
CA LEU A 45 -6.82 17.84 -6.86
C LEU A 45 -6.62 18.56 -8.20
N LYS A 46 -7.13 17.99 -9.31
CA LYS A 46 -7.06 18.63 -10.63
C LYS A 46 -7.86 19.93 -10.72
N GLU A 47 -8.97 20.04 -9.99
CA GLU A 47 -9.80 21.25 -9.99
C GLU A 47 -9.26 22.33 -9.04
N ILE A 48 -8.62 21.92 -7.94
CA ILE A 48 -8.15 22.83 -6.90
C ILE A 48 -6.77 23.42 -7.24
N ILE A 49 -5.88 22.64 -7.87
CA ILE A 49 -4.49 23.04 -8.09
C ILE A 49 -4.18 23.16 -9.58
N LEU A 50 -4.05 24.40 -10.04
CA LEU A 50 -3.55 24.71 -11.38
C LEU A 50 -2.06 24.34 -11.48
N ILE A 51 -1.76 23.39 -12.35
CA ILE A 51 -0.39 22.92 -12.61
C ILE A 51 0.28 23.90 -13.58
N ASN A 52 0.87 24.97 -13.02
CA ASN A 52 1.59 25.99 -13.80
C ASN A 52 3.11 25.80 -13.84
N SER A 53 3.67 24.86 -13.07
CA SER A 53 5.12 24.63 -13.00
C SER A 53 5.43 23.21 -12.56
N TRP A 54 6.66 22.76 -12.83
CA TRP A 54 7.19 21.48 -12.35
C TRP A 54 7.13 21.35 -10.82
N PHE A 55 7.30 22.46 -10.10
CA PHE A 55 7.20 22.49 -8.64
C PHE A 55 5.75 22.29 -8.16
N SER A 56 4.77 22.93 -8.81
CA SER A 56 3.34 22.69 -8.54
C SER A 56 2.98 21.23 -8.81
N LEU A 57 3.51 20.64 -9.88
CA LEU A 57 3.31 19.21 -10.20
C LEU A 57 3.86 18.31 -9.08
N PHE A 58 5.09 18.57 -8.62
CA PHE A 58 5.70 17.79 -7.55
C PHE A 58 4.88 17.83 -6.25
N ILE A 59 4.41 19.02 -5.85
CA ILE A 59 3.56 19.19 -4.67
C ILE A 59 2.26 18.38 -4.82
N ASN A 60 1.62 18.43 -5.99
CA ASN A 60 0.42 17.64 -6.26
C ASN A 60 0.66 16.14 -6.10
N ILE A 61 1.78 15.62 -6.63
CA ILE A 61 2.14 14.20 -6.50
C ILE A 61 2.31 13.83 -5.03
N VAL A 62 3.07 14.62 -4.27
CA VAL A 62 3.32 14.35 -2.84
C VAL A 62 2.00 14.37 -2.07
N PHE A 63 1.14 15.35 -2.31
CA PHE A 63 -0.14 15.47 -1.63
C PHE A 63 -1.08 14.30 -1.96
N PHE A 64 -1.16 13.92 -3.24
CA PHE A 64 -1.92 12.76 -3.69
C PHE A 64 -1.43 11.45 -3.06
N LEU A 65 -0.11 11.26 -2.99
CA LEU A 65 0.50 10.09 -2.35
C LEU A 65 0.17 10.01 -0.87
N LEU A 66 0.33 11.12 -0.14
CA LEU A 66 0.02 11.17 1.29
C LEU A 66 -1.44 10.81 1.58
N ILE A 67 -2.37 11.37 0.82
CA ILE A 67 -3.80 11.07 0.98
C ILE A 67 -4.08 9.61 0.65
N THR A 68 -3.54 9.09 -0.46
CA THR A 68 -3.75 7.70 -0.87
C THR A 68 -3.18 6.72 0.17
N ILE A 69 -1.98 6.97 0.68
CA ILE A 69 -1.35 6.16 1.74
C ILE A 69 -2.21 6.22 3.01
N PHE A 70 -2.73 7.39 3.38
CA PHE A 70 -3.58 7.55 4.56
C PHE A 70 -4.87 6.73 4.45
N PHE A 71 -5.57 6.78 3.31
CA PHE A 71 -6.78 5.97 3.09
C PHE A 71 -6.47 4.46 3.08
N MET A 72 -5.36 4.08 2.46
CA MET A 72 -4.88 2.70 2.45
C MET A 72 -4.52 2.22 3.85
N TRP A 73 -3.96 3.09 4.70
CA TRP A 73 -3.72 2.80 6.10
C TRP A 73 -5.01 2.55 6.89
N ILE A 74 -6.05 3.34 6.70
CA ILE A 74 -7.29 3.16 7.47
C ILE A 74 -8.01 1.86 7.08
N LYS A 75 -8.28 1.68 5.78
CA LYS A 75 -9.15 0.60 5.29
C LYS A 75 -8.41 -0.52 4.55
N GLY A 76 -7.28 -0.22 3.92
CA GLY A 76 -6.58 -1.12 3.00
C GLY A 76 -5.80 -2.20 3.73
N PHE A 77 -5.01 -1.82 4.72
CA PHE A 77 -4.23 -2.79 5.49
C PHE A 77 -5.11 -3.51 6.52
N ASN A 78 -4.97 -4.84 6.55
CA ASN A 78 -5.56 -5.63 7.62
C ASN A 78 -4.80 -5.44 8.95
N SER A 79 -5.37 -5.90 10.07
CA SER A 79 -4.75 -5.74 11.39
C SER A 79 -3.38 -6.43 11.51
N TYR A 80 -3.17 -7.53 10.78
CA TYR A 80 -1.90 -8.24 10.76
C TYR A 80 -0.80 -7.43 10.06
N GLU A 81 -1.11 -6.86 8.89
CA GLU A 81 -0.18 -6.03 8.11
C GLU A 81 0.17 -4.74 8.87
N LYS A 82 -0.80 -4.11 9.53
CA LYS A 82 -0.55 -2.94 10.39
C LYS A 82 0.43 -3.28 11.51
N ASN A 83 0.21 -4.42 12.18
CA ASN A 83 1.09 -4.88 13.25
C ASN A 83 2.52 -5.11 12.74
N LEU A 84 2.68 -5.75 11.59
CA LEU A 84 3.98 -5.98 10.96
C LEU A 84 4.71 -4.66 10.65
N VAL A 85 3.98 -3.66 10.13
CA VAL A 85 4.56 -2.33 9.86
C VAL A 85 4.95 -1.63 11.16
N THR A 86 4.09 -1.67 12.19
CA THR A 86 4.41 -1.05 13.49
C THR A 86 5.60 -1.71 14.18
N GLU A 87 5.75 -3.03 14.05
CA GLU A 87 6.86 -3.81 14.62
C GLU A 87 8.20 -3.47 13.92
N LEU A 88 8.18 -3.33 12.59
CA LEU A 88 9.34 -2.84 11.84
C LEU A 88 9.72 -1.41 12.26
N LEU A 89 8.73 -0.53 12.47
CA LEU A 89 9.00 0.83 12.93
C LEU A 89 9.57 0.87 14.35
N SER A 90 9.08 0.03 15.26
CA SER A 90 9.61 -0.04 16.63
C SER A 90 11.03 -0.62 16.67
N SER A 91 11.32 -1.65 15.88
CA SER A 91 12.66 -2.25 15.81
C SER A 91 13.70 -1.31 15.21
N MET A 92 13.32 -0.48 14.23
CA MET A 92 14.20 0.58 13.73
C MET A 92 14.50 1.64 14.79
N LYS A 93 13.49 2.04 15.57
CA LYS A 93 13.65 3.00 16.66
C LYS A 93 14.56 2.48 17.77
N GLU A 94 14.46 1.19 18.10
CA GLU A 94 15.32 0.52 19.08
C GLU A 94 16.77 0.41 18.60
N LYS A 95 16.98 0.13 17.31
CA LYS A 95 18.31 0.08 16.71
C LYS A 95 18.97 1.46 16.64
N ASP A 96 18.19 2.50 16.37
CA ASP A 96 18.68 3.88 16.39
C ASP A 96 18.98 4.37 17.83
N SER A 97 18.22 3.95 18.84
CA SER A 97 18.53 4.29 20.23
C SER A 97 19.82 3.61 20.72
N LEU A 98 20.03 2.33 20.38
CA LEU A 98 21.25 1.60 20.72
C LEU A 98 22.50 2.14 19.99
N ARG A 99 22.35 2.67 18.77
CA ARG A 99 23.44 3.34 18.05
C ARG A 99 23.83 4.67 18.70
N ASN A 100 22.87 5.43 19.24
CA ASN A 100 23.14 6.71 19.90
C ASN A 100 23.76 6.56 21.31
N GLU A 101 23.54 5.44 22.00
CA GLU A 101 24.14 5.15 23.31
C GLU A 101 25.56 4.57 23.22
N GLY A 102 25.95 3.97 22.10
CA GLY A 102 27.28 3.39 21.87
C GLY A 102 28.34 4.35 21.34
N GLU A 103 28.01 5.63 21.12
CA GLU A 103 28.96 6.68 20.68
C GLU A 103 29.42 7.62 21.81
N PHE A 104 29.19 7.26 23.08
CA PHE A 104 29.74 7.94 24.26
C PHE A 104 30.77 7.11 25.02
#